data_AF-A0A0L0G7V1-F1
#
_entry.id   AF-A0A0L0G7V1-F1
#
_cell.length_a   1.000
_cell.length_b   1.000
_cell.length_c   1.000
_cell.angle_alpha   90.00
_cell.angle_beta   90.00
_cell.angle_gamma   90.00
#
_symmetry.space_group_name_H-M   'P 1'
#
loop_
_entity.id
_entity.type
_entity.pdbx_description
1 polymer ?
#
loop_
_entity_poly.entity_id
_entity_poly.type
_entity_poly.pdbx_seq_one_letter_code
_entity_poly.pdbx_strand_id
1 'polypeptide(L)'
;MKYTFQITDMPPLTRIEEVVREKLMMLGKELPYTTRSQISRIRRIDSGEIIINVDIIVKRKSQIKIVLGKRGCRIRIMRETVQAELSSMFNQFVNVDMQVKL
;
A
#
# COMPACT_ATOMS: atom_id res chain seq x y z
N MET A 1 4.76 18.31 1.05
CA MET A 1 4.85 16.84 1.19
C MET A 1 6.31 16.49 1.43
N LYS A 2 6.69 16.11 2.65
CA LYS A 2 8.07 15.73 2.99
C LYS A 2 8.21 14.22 2.85
N TYR A 3 8.73 13.75 1.72
CA TYR A 3 9.28 12.41 1.62
C TYR A 3 10.71 12.47 2.19
N THR A 4 10.92 11.97 3.40
CA THR A 4 12.29 11.87 3.96
C THR A 4 12.95 10.63 3.35
N PHE A 5 13.63 10.80 2.23
CA PHE A 5 14.40 9.75 1.58
C PHE A 5 15.80 9.67 2.18
N GLN A 6 16.08 8.59 2.90
CA GLN A 6 17.44 8.13 3.15
C GLN A 6 17.46 6.60 2.99
N ILE A 7 17.23 6.10 1.77
CA ILE A 7 17.38 4.67 1.50
C ILE A 7 17.89 4.49 0.06
N THR A 8 19.21 4.52 -0.09
CA THR A 8 19.93 4.40 -1.38
C THR A 8 19.78 3.02 -2.03
N ASP A 9 19.40 1.99 -1.26
CA ASP A 9 19.29 0.58 -1.72
C ASP A 9 17.85 0.11 -1.96
N MET A 10 16.87 1.02 -1.94
CA MET A 10 15.46 0.66 -2.10
C MET A 10 15.03 0.83 -3.57
N PRO A 11 14.33 -0.16 -4.18
CA PRO A 11 13.52 0.06 -5.37
C PRO A 11 12.80 1.41 -5.39
N PRO A 12 12.67 2.05 -6.56
CA PRO A 12 12.05 3.36 -6.67
C PRO A 12 10.65 3.38 -6.03
N LEU A 13 10.26 4.50 -5.40
CA LEU A 13 8.89 4.62 -4.87
C LEU A 13 7.83 4.28 -5.90
N THR A 14 8.09 4.67 -7.14
CA THR A 14 7.23 4.40 -8.29
C THR A 14 6.91 2.91 -8.39
N ARG A 15 7.88 2.03 -8.09
CA ARG A 15 7.67 0.59 -8.11
C ARG A 15 6.78 0.10 -6.97
N ILE A 16 6.97 0.64 -5.77
CA ILE A 16 6.12 0.34 -4.60
C ILE A 16 4.68 0.81 -4.87
N GLU A 17 4.53 2.00 -5.43
CA GLU A 17 3.23 2.56 -5.82
C GLU A 17 2.55 1.73 -6.91
N GLU A 18 3.31 1.23 -7.88
CA GLU A 18 2.80 0.31 -8.91
C GLU A 18 2.25 -0.99 -8.32
N VAL A 19 3.00 -1.64 -7.42
CA VAL A 19 2.57 -2.88 -6.77
C VAL A 19 1.24 -2.67 -6.04
N VAL A 20 1.11 -1.59 -5.27
CA VAL A 20 -0.15 -1.24 -4.59
C VAL A 20 -1.27 -0.96 -5.59
N ARG A 21 -0.98 -0.20 -6.65
CA ARG A 21 -1.95 0.17 -7.69
C ARG A 21 -2.48 -1.07 -8.43
N GLU A 22 -1.63 -2.04 -8.74
CA GLU A 22 -2.03 -3.30 -9.37
C GLU A 22 -3.00 -4.09 -8.48
N LYS A 23 -2.75 -4.16 -7.17
CA LYS A 23 -3.69 -4.84 -6.25
C LYS A 23 -5.00 -4.07 -6.10
N LEU A 24 -4.96 -2.73 -6.09
CA LEU A 24 -6.17 -1.92 -6.12
C LEU A 24 -6.99 -2.14 -7.40
N MET A 25 -6.34 -2.35 -8.55
CA MET A 25 -7.00 -2.66 -9.82
C MET A 25 -7.78 -3.98 -9.79
N MET A 26 -7.35 -4.94 -8.98
CA MET A 26 -8.06 -6.22 -8.81
C MET A 26 -9.35 -6.10 -7.98
N LEU A 27 -9.63 -4.95 -7.35
CA LEU A 27 -10.80 -4.78 -6.48
C LEU A 27 -12.13 -4.58 -7.24
N GLY A 28 -12.10 -4.30 -8.55
CA GLY A 28 -13.28 -4.18 -9.41
C GLY A 28 -13.12 -3.13 -10.52
N LYS A 29 -14.07 -3.04 -11.45
CA LYS A 29 -13.97 -2.13 -12.61
C LYS A 29 -14.14 -0.64 -12.27
N GLU A 30 -14.92 -0.29 -11.25
CA GLU A 30 -15.27 1.12 -10.95
C GLU A 30 -14.39 1.81 -9.91
N LEU A 31 -13.81 1.04 -8.98
CA LEU A 31 -12.94 1.59 -7.92
C LEU A 31 -11.65 2.23 -8.46
N PRO A 32 -10.87 1.57 -9.36
CA PRO A 32 -9.52 2.03 -9.68
C PRO A 32 -9.45 3.42 -10.30
N TYR A 33 -10.51 3.85 -11.00
CA TYR A 33 -10.59 5.19 -11.61
C TYR A 33 -10.87 6.32 -10.61
N THR A 34 -11.35 5.97 -9.42
CA THR A 34 -11.80 6.93 -8.41
C THR A 34 -11.05 6.83 -7.10
N THR A 35 -10.17 5.83 -6.96
CA THR A 35 -9.30 5.64 -5.82
C THR A 35 -7.84 5.91 -6.18
N ARG A 36 -7.09 6.53 -5.28
CA ARG A 36 -5.65 6.76 -5.43
C ARG A 36 -4.92 6.18 -4.23
N SER A 37 -3.82 5.47 -4.45
CA SER A 37 -2.86 5.14 -3.40
C SER A 37 -1.77 6.19 -3.31
N GLN A 38 -1.29 6.45 -2.10
CA GLN A 38 -0.13 7.27 -1.84
C GLN A 38 0.72 6.63 -0.74
N ILE A 39 2.03 6.55 -0.95
CA ILE A 39 2.94 6.17 0.13
C ILE A 39 3.13 7.38 1.05
N SER A 40 2.69 7.26 2.30
CA SER A 40 2.76 8.35 3.28
C SER A 40 4.07 8.33 4.07
N ARG A 41 4.62 7.15 4.36
CA ARG A 41 5.88 6.99 5.09
C ARG A 41 6.57 5.67 4.76
N ILE A 42 7.89 5.73 4.62
CA ILE A 42 8.75 4.56 4.62
C ILE A 42 9.81 4.75 5.70
N ARG A 43 10.10 3.69 6.45
CA ARG A 43 11.21 3.65 7.40
C ARG A 43 11.80 2.25 7.43
N ARG A 44 13.12 2.16 7.42
CA ARG A 44 13.82 0.94 7.85
C ARG A 44 14.09 1.07 9.35
N ILE A 45 13.84 0.02 10.11
CA ILE A 45 14.16 -0.03 11.54
C ILE A 45 15.46 -0.81 11.76
N ASP A 46 16.02 -0.72 12.96
CA ASP A 46 17.35 -1.31 13.28
C ASP A 46 17.40 -2.83 13.10
N SER A 47 16.26 -3.52 13.14
CA SER A 47 16.15 -4.95 12.84
C SER A 47 16.31 -5.30 11.35
N GLY A 48 16.39 -4.30 10.47
CA GLY A 48 16.43 -4.46 9.01
C GLY A 48 15.05 -4.57 8.35
N GLU A 49 13.96 -4.59 9.12
CA GLU A 49 12.59 -4.58 8.60
C GLU A 49 12.24 -3.22 7.98
N ILE A 50 11.50 -3.26 6.87
CA ILE A 50 10.97 -2.06 6.21
C ILE A 50 9.50 -1.90 6.58
N ILE A 51 9.15 -0.74 7.12
CA ILE A 51 7.77 -0.36 7.40
C ILE A 51 7.30 0.66 6.38
N ILE A 52 6.22 0.34 5.66
CA ILE A 52 5.62 1.16 4.61
C ILE A 52 4.19 1.49 5.01
N ASN A 53 3.85 2.78 4.99
CA ASN A 53 2.50 3.26 5.25
C ASN A 53 1.90 3.72 3.93
N VAL A 54 0.71 3.22 3.64
CA VAL A 54 -0.01 3.47 2.40
C VAL A 54 -1.38 4.05 2.71
N ASP A 55 -1.65 5.22 2.17
CA ASP A 55 -2.95 5.87 2.22
C ASP A 55 -3.73 5.54 0.95
N ILE A 56 -4.92 4.93 1.11
CA ILE A 56 -5.87 4.68 0.04
C ILE A 56 -6.94 5.77 0.11
N ILE A 57 -6.82 6.73 -0.78
CA ILE A 57 -7.70 7.88 -0.89
C ILE A 57 -8.88 7.51 -1.76
N VAL A 58 -10.09 7.64 -1.24
CA VAL A 58 -11.34 7.36 -1.96
C VAL A 58 -12.19 8.62 -2.07
N LYS A 59 -13.05 8.72 -3.08
CA LYS A 59 -13.91 9.90 -3.30
C LYS A 59 -15.23 9.86 -2.53
N ARG A 60 -15.71 8.66 -2.18
CA ARG A 60 -17.03 8.46 -1.56
C ARG A 60 -16.96 7.47 -0.42
N LYS A 61 -17.73 7.70 0.65
CA LYS A 61 -17.86 6.77 1.78
C LYS A 61 -18.32 5.36 1.37
N SER A 62 -19.10 5.23 0.29
CA SER A 62 -19.50 3.92 -0.24
C SER A 62 -18.30 3.07 -0.68
N GLN A 63 -17.24 3.70 -1.19
CA GLN A 63 -16.03 3.03 -1.66
C GLN A 63 -15.20 2.47 -0.52
N ILE A 64 -15.21 3.15 0.64
CA ILE A 64 -14.55 2.64 1.87
C ILE A 64 -15.04 1.22 2.17
N LYS A 65 -16.36 0.97 2.08
CA LYS A 65 -16.94 -0.36 2.32
C LYS A 65 -16.45 -1.41 1.31
N ILE A 66 -16.21 -1.02 0.06
CA ILE A 66 -15.77 -1.94 -1.00
C ILE A 66 -14.28 -2.29 -0.80
N VAL A 67 -13.45 -1.30 -0.47
CA VAL A 67 -12.01 -1.48 -0.21
C VAL A 67 -11.79 -2.31 1.06
N LEU A 68 -12.51 -2.01 2.15
CA LEU A 68 -12.43 -2.82 3.38
C LEU A 68 -12.99 -4.22 3.15
N GLY A 69 -14.09 -4.34 2.40
CA GLY A 69 -14.84 -5.58 2.24
C GLY A 69 -15.52 -6.03 3.54
N LYS A 70 -16.10 -7.24 3.51
CA LYS A 70 -16.79 -7.82 4.68
C LYS A 70 -15.80 -7.99 5.84
N ARG A 71 -16.06 -7.29 6.96
CA ARG A 71 -15.21 -7.31 8.17
C ARG A 71 -13.73 -6.97 7.91
N GLY A 72 -13.42 -6.14 6.91
CA GLY A 72 -12.02 -5.79 6.62
C GLY A 72 -11.21 -6.89 5.92
N CYS A 73 -11.85 -8.00 5.51
CA CYS A 73 -11.14 -9.13 4.91
C CYS A 73 -10.39 -8.74 3.64
N ARG A 74 -10.94 -7.82 2.84
CA ARG A 74 -10.41 -7.49 1.53
C ARG A 74 -9.15 -6.63 1.61
N ILE A 75 -9.17 -5.60 2.46
CA ILE A 75 -7.96 -4.80 2.73
C ILE A 75 -6.86 -5.64 3.38
N ARG A 76 -7.23 -6.62 4.23
CA ARG A 76 -6.28 -7.56 4.83
C ARG A 76 -5.57 -8.40 3.76
N ILE A 77 -6.32 -9.03 2.85
CA ILE A 77 -5.75 -9.83 1.75
C ILE A 77 -4.85 -8.97 0.86
N MET A 78 -5.30 -7.76 0.54
CA MET A 78 -4.51 -6.82 -0.27
C MET A 78 -3.19 -6.46 0.41
N ARG A 79 -3.24 -6.14 1.71
CA ARG A 79 -2.06 -5.85 2.53
C ARG A 79 -1.10 -7.04 2.54
N GLU A 80 -1.60 -8.25 2.83
CA GLU A 80 -0.79 -9.48 2.84
C GLU A 80 -0.13 -9.75 1.47
N THR A 81 -0.86 -9.53 0.37
CA THR A 81 -0.34 -9.72 -0.98
C THR A 81 0.76 -8.70 -1.32
N VAL A 82 0.54 -7.42 -1.00
CA VAL A 82 1.56 -6.37 -1.20
C VAL A 82 2.78 -6.64 -0.30
N GLN A 83 2.58 -7.05 0.95
CA GLN A 83 3.68 -7.40 1.85
C GLN A 83 4.55 -8.51 1.28
N ALA A 84 3.93 -9.60 0.79
CA ALA A 84 4.67 -10.72 0.23
C ALA A 84 5.49 -10.31 -1.00
N GLU A 85 4.88 -9.55 -1.91
CA GLU A 85 5.52 -9.11 -3.15
C GLU A 85 6.67 -8.12 -2.88
N LEU A 86 6.45 -7.14 -2.00
CA LEU A 86 7.50 -6.21 -1.60
C LEU A 86 8.62 -6.93 -0.83
N SER A 87 8.28 -7.88 0.05
CA SER A 87 9.31 -8.63 0.79
C SER A 87 10.21 -9.42 -0.16
N SER A 88 9.63 -10.04 -1.19
CA SER A 88 10.40 -10.71 -2.25
C SER A 88 11.26 -9.72 -3.05
N MET A 89 10.73 -8.53 -3.34
CA MET A 89 11.45 -7.51 -4.11
C MET A 89 12.63 -6.90 -3.35
N PHE A 90 12.48 -6.68 -2.04
CA PHE A 90 13.53 -6.11 -1.18
C PHE A 90 14.46 -7.16 -0.57
N ASN A 91 14.14 -8.45 -0.70
CA ASN A 91 14.80 -9.54 0.02
C ASN A 91 14.89 -9.28 1.54
N GLN A 92 13.85 -8.67 2.10
CA GLN A 92 13.75 -8.23 3.49
C GLN A 92 12.31 -8.38 3.98
N PHE A 93 12.12 -8.45 5.28
CA PHE A 93 10.77 -8.39 5.85
C PHE A 93 10.17 -7.01 5.64
N VAL A 94 8.99 -6.96 5.02
CA VAL A 94 8.25 -5.73 4.77
C VAL A 94 6.92 -5.77 5.48
N ASN A 95 6.70 -4.78 6.32
CA ASN A 95 5.43 -4.54 6.97
C ASN A 95 4.72 -3.37 6.34
N VAL A 96 3.54 -3.64 5.77
CA VAL A 96 2.74 -2.64 5.10
C VAL A 96 1.53 -2.36 5.98
N ASP A 97 1.34 -1.10 6.35
CA ASP A 97 0.09 -0.59 6.90
C ASP A 97 -0.70 0.13 5.82
N MET A 98 -2.00 -0.16 5.72
CA MET A 98 -2.89 0.41 4.72
C MET A 98 -4.08 1.08 5.41
N GLN A 99 -4.24 2.38 5.18
CA GLN A 99 -5.32 3.17 5.76
C GLN A 99 -6.21 3.75 4.66
N VAL A 100 -7.53 3.62 4.83
CA VAL A 100 -8.49 4.20 3.89
C VAL A 100 -8.90 5.58 4.38
N LYS A 101 -8.71 6.60 3.53
CA LYS A 101 -9.03 8.00 3.80
C LYS A 101 -10.03 8.53 2.76
N LEU A 102 -10.93 9.40 3.18
CA LEU A 102 -11.86 10.14 2.31
C LEU A 102 -11.27 11.51 1.98
#